data_AF-A0A2K3KBA2-F1
#
_entry.id   AF-A0A2K3KBA2-F1
#
_cell.length_a   1.000
_cell.length_b   1.000
_cell.length_c   1.000
_cell.angle_alpha   90.00
_cell.angle_beta   90.00
_cell.angle_gamma   90.00
#
_symmetry.space_group_name_H-M   'P 1'
#
loop_
_entity.id
_entity.type
_entity.pdbx_description
1 polymer ?
#
loop_
_entity_poly.entity_id
_entity_poly.type
_entity_poly.pdbx_seq_one_letter_code
_entity_poly.pdbx_strand_id
1 'polypeptide(L)' 'MAPALSNSSSSGSVDPLLDASSPYFVHSSDRPNSISVKPVLNGSNYHSWAHLMHRALGGKM' A
#
# COMPACT_ATOMS: atom_id res chain seq x y z
N MET A 1 -8.06 -26.26 -40.72
CA MET A 1 -8.45 -25.11 -39.88
C MET A 1 -7.91 -25.32 -38.47
N ALA A 2 -6.98 -24.49 -38.03
CA ALA A 2 -6.61 -24.29 -36.63
C ALA A 2 -6.17 -22.81 -36.51
N PRO A 3 -6.76 -21.98 -35.64
CA PRO A 3 -6.35 -20.59 -35.52
C PRO A 3 -5.09 -20.51 -34.67
N ALA A 4 -4.04 -19.87 -35.20
CA ALA A 4 -2.89 -19.46 -34.41
C ALA A 4 -3.35 -18.39 -33.42
N LEU A 5 -3.19 -18.64 -32.13
CA LEU A 5 -3.45 -17.63 -31.11
C LEU A 5 -2.36 -16.56 -31.21
N SER A 6 -2.77 -15.38 -31.63
CA SER A 6 -1.98 -14.16 -31.60
C SER A 6 -1.44 -13.96 -30.18
N ASN A 7 -0.14 -14.17 -29.99
CA ASN A 7 0.53 -13.78 -28.75
C ASN A 7 0.61 -12.25 -28.76
N SER A 8 -0.49 -11.62 -28.33
CA SER A 8 -0.53 -10.20 -28.02
C SER A 8 0.59 -9.95 -27.03
N SER A 9 1.63 -9.25 -27.48
CA SER A 9 2.58 -8.57 -26.61
C SER A 9 1.77 -7.61 -25.76
N SER A 10 1.25 -8.10 -24.62
CA SER A 10 0.89 -7.24 -23.52
C SER A 10 2.19 -6.55 -23.16
N SER A 11 2.32 -5.30 -23.61
CA SER A 11 3.11 -4.30 -22.91
C SER A 11 2.70 -4.44 -21.47
N GLY A 12 3.45 -5.24 -20.72
CA GLY A 12 3.08 -5.70 -19.41
C GLY A 12 3.01 -4.49 -18.52
N SER A 13 1.80 -3.97 -18.34
CA SER A 13 1.44 -3.24 -17.15
C SER A 13 1.61 -4.24 -16.01
N VAL A 14 2.86 -4.39 -15.56
CA VAL A 14 3.17 -5.16 -14.36
C VAL A 14 2.40 -4.43 -13.29
N ASP A 15 1.35 -5.07 -12.77
CA ASP A 15 0.55 -4.49 -11.71
C ASP A 15 1.54 -4.14 -10.59
N PRO A 16 1.65 -2.86 -10.16
CA PRO A 16 2.66 -2.44 -9.18
C PRO A 16 2.51 -3.14 -7.83
N LEU A 17 1.40 -3.86 -7.62
CA LEU A 17 1.18 -4.77 -6.49
C LEU A 17 1.95 -6.10 -6.60
N LEU A 18 2.40 -6.46 -7.81
CA LEU A 18 3.13 -7.70 -8.14
C LEU A 18 4.62 -7.46 -8.38
N ASP A 19 5.05 -6.21 -8.50
CA ASP A 19 6.46 -5.85 -8.61
C ASP A 19 7.10 -5.79 -7.22
N ALA A 20 8.01 -6.72 -6.91
CA ALA A 20 8.71 -6.78 -5.63
C ALA A 20 9.62 -5.56 -5.35
N SER A 21 9.95 -4.76 -6.37
CA SER A 21 10.68 -3.50 -6.20
C SER A 21 9.76 -2.32 -5.85
N SER A 22 8.44 -2.51 -5.93
CA SER A 22 7.46 -1.46 -5.64
C SER A 22 7.34 -1.26 -4.13
N PRO A 23 7.32 0.00 -3.64
CA PRO A 23 7.07 0.30 -2.22
C PRO A 23 5.65 -0.09 -1.77
N TYR A 24 4.77 -0.44 -2.71
CA TYR A 24 3.42 -0.91 -2.46
C TYR A 24 3.27 -2.44 -2.62
N PHE A 25 4.37 -3.17 -2.83
CA PHE A 25 4.33 -4.63 -2.91
C PHE A 25 3.93 -5.22 -1.56
N VAL A 26 2.87 -6.03 -1.56
CA VAL A 26 2.43 -6.76 -0.38
C VAL A 26 2.53 -8.25 -0.68
N HIS A 27 3.42 -8.95 0.02
CA HIS A 27 3.57 -10.38 -0.14
C HIS A 27 2.30 -11.10 0.32
N SER A 28 1.78 -12.09 -0.42
CA SER A 28 0.50 -12.74 -0.09
C SER A 28 0.49 -13.43 1.28
N SER A 29 1.66 -13.76 1.85
CA SER A 29 1.79 -14.26 3.23
C SER A 29 1.76 -13.16 4.30
N ASP A 30 2.08 -11.93 3.90
CA ASP A 30 2.03 -10.77 4.77
C ASP A 30 0.62 -10.20 4.66
N ARG A 31 -0.19 -10.41 5.70
CA ARG A 31 -1.63 -10.15 5.63
C ARG A 31 -1.87 -8.71 5.16
N PRO A 32 -2.49 -8.46 3.98
CA PRO A 32 -2.67 -7.10 3.47
C PRO A 32 -3.52 -6.21 4.39
N ASN A 33 -4.33 -6.83 5.27
CA ASN A 33 -5.06 -6.14 6.33
C ASN A 33 -4.19 -5.56 7.46
N SER A 34 -2.90 -5.90 7.51
CA SER A 34 -1.96 -5.37 8.51
C SER A 34 -1.23 -4.11 8.04
N ILE A 35 -1.48 -3.66 6.80
CA ILE A 35 -0.90 -2.42 6.31
C ILE A 35 -1.61 -1.25 6.99
N SER A 36 -1.00 -0.76 8.07
CA SER A 36 -1.44 0.46 8.76
C SER A 36 -0.93 1.67 7.99
N VAL A 37 -1.36 1.80 6.72
CA VAL A 37 -1.12 3.05 5.99
C VAL A 37 -1.92 4.11 6.73
N LYS A 38 -1.21 4.95 7.48
CA LYS A 38 -1.85 6.08 8.15
C LYS A 38 -2.48 6.93 7.04
N PRO A 39 -3.79 7.27 7.14
CA PRO A 39 -4.40 8.17 6.18
C PRO A 39 -3.58 9.46 6.17
N VAL A 40 -3.44 10.06 4.98
CA VAL A 40 -2.70 11.31 4.79
C VAL A 40 -3.21 12.33 5.82
N LEU A 41 -2.28 12.90 6.58
CA LEU A 41 -2.65 13.86 7.61
C LEU A 41 -3.18 15.13 6.93
N ASN A 42 -4.36 15.57 7.37
CA ASN A 42 -5.04 16.76 6.91
C ASN A 42 -5.47 17.59 8.13
N GLY A 43 -6.07 18.76 7.90
CA GLY A 43 -6.49 19.65 8.99
C GLY A 43 -7.45 19.01 9.99
N SER A 44 -8.35 18.11 9.56
CA SER A 44 -9.35 17.50 10.44
C SER A 44 -8.83 16.31 11.24
N ASN A 45 -7.87 15.54 10.72
CA ASN A 45 -7.35 14.35 11.37
C ASN A 45 -6.02 14.58 12.13
N TYR A 46 -5.34 15.71 11.90
CA TYR A 46 -4.04 16.01 12.50
C TYR A 46 -4.11 16.14 14.03
N HIS A 47 -5.12 16.83 14.56
CA HIS A 47 -5.23 17.07 16.00
C HIS A 47 -5.32 15.76 16.80
N SER A 48 -6.21 14.85 16.39
CA SER A 48 -6.34 13.53 17.01
C SER A 48 -5.08 12.69 16.85
N TRP A 49 -4.45 12.70 15.67
CA TRP A 49 -3.20 11.99 15.44
C TRP A 49 -2.06 12.50 16.33
N ALA A 50 -1.88 13.81 16.44
CA ALA A 50 -0.83 14.43 17.25
C ALA A 50 -1.02 14.06 18.72
N HIS A 51 -2.26 14.14 19.24
CA HIS A 51 -2.56 13.74 20.61
C HIS A 51 -2.24 12.26 20.88
N LEU A 52 -2.61 11.37 19.95
CA LEU A 52 -2.30 9.95 20.05
C LEU A 52 -0.79 9.68 20.01
N MET A 53 -0.04 10.36 19.14
CA MET A 53 1.43 10.23 19.08
C MET A 53 2.10 10.77 20.33
N HIS A 54 1.67 11.92 20.86
CA HIS A 54 2.16 12.44 22.13
C HIS A 54 1.95 11.42 23.27
N ARG A 55 0.78 10.78 23.34
CA ARG A 55 0.50 9.72 24.32
C ARG A 55 1.35 8.47 24.10
N ALA A 56 1.45 8.00 22.85
CA ALA A 56 2.18 6.79 22.49
C ALA A 56 3.68 6.92 22.72
N LEU A 57 4.24 8.12 22.50
CA LEU A 57 5.66 8.43 22.71
C LEU A 57 5.98 8.78 24.17
N GLY A 58 5.01 8.72 25.08
CA GLY A 58 5.22 9.00 26.49
C GLY A 58 5.46 10.48 26.80
N GLY A 59 4.94 11.38 25.96
CA GLY A 59 4.93 12.82 26.24
C GLY A 59 4.17 13.09 27.53
N LYS A 60 4.90 13.22 28.63
CA LYS A 60 4.37 13.65 29.91
C LYS A 60 3.96 15.12 29.75
N MET A 61 2.67 15.40 29.93
CA MET A 61 2.13 16.77 30.04
C MET A 61 2.82 17.49 31.20
#